data_AF-A0A962V1X8-F1
#
_entry.id   AF-A0A962V1X8-F1
#
_cell.length_a   1.000
_cell.length_b   1.000
_cell.length_c   1.000
_cell.angle_alpha   90.00
_cell.angle_beta   90.00
_cell.angle_gamma   90.00
#
_symmetry.space_group_name_H-M   'P 1'
#
loop_
_entity.id
_entity.type
_entity.pdbx_description
1 polymer ?
#
loop_
_entity_poly.entity_id
_entity_poly.type
_entity_poly.pdbx_seq_one_letter_code
_entity_poly.pdbx_strand_id
1 'polypeptide(L)' 'GNKAARKEIAMIKVVAPNMALRVLDKAIQVHGAKGVSQDTGLAWAWAWQRSLRLADGPDEVHLESIAKQELKPYLS' A
#
# COMPACT_ATOMS: atom_id res chain seq x y z
N GLY A 1 15.35 -6.60 16.05
CA GLY A 1 15.80 -6.86 14.66
C GLY A 1 14.63 -7.33 13.81
N ASN A 2 14.77 -7.35 12.48
CA ASN A 2 13.66 -7.51 11.52
C ASN A 2 12.69 -8.69 11.79
N LYS A 3 13.15 -9.79 12.40
CA LYS A 3 12.29 -10.91 12.80
C LYS A 3 11.23 -10.53 13.84
N ALA A 4 11.57 -9.67 14.79
CA ALA A 4 10.66 -9.21 15.85
C ALA A 4 9.63 -8.19 15.32
N ALA A 5 9.98 -7.45 14.26
CA ALA A 5 9.12 -6.42 13.65
C ALA A 5 8.39 -6.92 12.39
N ARG A 6 8.35 -8.23 12.16
CA ARG A 6 7.80 -8.82 10.92
C ARG A 6 6.33 -8.44 10.72
N LYS A 7 5.56 -8.39 11.81
CA LYS A 7 4.14 -8.02 11.80
C LYS A 7 3.97 -6.56 11.37
N GLU A 8 4.72 -5.66 11.99
CA GLU A 8 4.69 -4.22 11.75
C GLU A 8 5.13 -3.89 10.32
N ILE A 9 6.16 -4.58 9.82
CA ILE A 9 6.61 -4.46 8.42
C ILE A 9 5.52 -4.91 7.44
N ALA A 10 4.82 -6.01 7.71
CA ALA A 10 3.71 -6.44 6.88
C ALA A 10 2.54 -5.45 6.93
N MET A 11 2.22 -4.91 8.11
CA MET A 11 1.15 -3.91 8.26
C MET A 11 1.44 -2.63 7.47
N ILE A 12 2.65 -2.07 7.59
CA ILE A 12 3.00 -0.84 6.87
C ILE A 12 2.98 -1.05 5.34
N LYS A 13 3.38 -2.23 4.88
CA LYS A 13 3.42 -2.58 3.45
C LYS A 13 2.02 -2.64 2.81
N VAL A 14 0.97 -2.88 3.60
CA VAL A 14 -0.43 -2.78 3.16
C VAL A 14 -0.93 -1.35 3.23
N VAL A 15 -0.81 -0.69 4.39
CA VAL A 15 -1.49 0.60 4.62
C VAL A 15 -0.86 1.76 3.84
N ALA A 16 0.47 1.78 3.69
CA ALA A 16 1.17 2.92 3.07
C ALA A 16 0.81 3.13 1.59
N PRO A 17 0.93 2.13 0.69
CA PRO A 17 0.57 2.32 -0.72
C PRO A 17 -0.94 2.56 -0.92
N ASN A 18 -1.81 1.92 -0.11
CA ASN A 18 -3.25 2.19 -0.16
C ASN A 18 -3.60 3.62 0.26
N MET A 19 -2.95 4.16 1.30
CA MET A 19 -3.12 5.55 1.71
C MET A 19 -2.60 6.52 0.63
N ALA A 20 -1.41 6.26 0.08
CA ALA A 20 -0.81 7.08 -0.96
C ALA A 20 -1.71 7.14 -2.21
N LEU A 21 -2.28 6.01 -2.65
CA LEU A 21 -3.23 5.99 -3.76
C LEU A 21 -4.45 6.88 -3.50
N ARG A 22 -5.03 6.84 -2.30
CA ARG A 22 -6.19 7.68 -1.95
C ARG A 22 -5.86 9.17 -1.98
N VAL A 23 -4.66 9.56 -1.56
CA VAL A 23 -4.21 10.96 -1.61
C VAL A 23 -3.94 11.39 -3.05
N LEU A 24 -3.24 10.55 -3.82
CA LEU A 24 -2.93 10.82 -5.23
C LEU A 24 -4.19 10.91 -6.08
N ASP A 25 -5.16 10.02 -5.86
CA ASP A 25 -6.45 10.04 -6.57
C ASP A 25 -7.20 11.37 -6.34
N LYS A 26 -7.27 11.84 -5.08
CA LYS A 26 -7.82 13.17 -4.78
C LYS A 26 -7.04 14.30 -5.44
N ALA A 27 -5.71 14.21 -5.47
CA ALA A 27 -4.88 15.22 -6.12
C ALA A 27 -5.14 15.26 -7.63
N ILE A 28 -5.22 14.10 -8.29
CA ILE A 28 -5.59 13.97 -9.70
C ILE A 28 -6.96 14.61 -9.95
N GLN A 29 -7.95 14.29 -9.12
CA GLN A 29 -9.31 14.81 -9.25
C GLN A 29 -9.37 16.34 -9.18
N VAL A 30 -8.64 16.98 -8.27
CA VAL A 30 -8.58 18.45 -8.14
C VAL A 30 -7.87 19.10 -9.34
N HIS A 31 -6.92 18.42 -9.97
CA HIS A 31 -6.20 18.92 -11.15
C HIS A 31 -6.96 18.68 -12.48
N GLY A 32 -8.07 17.92 -12.46
CA GLY A 32 -8.83 17.59 -13.66
C GLY A 32 -7.99 16.84 -14.70
N ALA A 33 -8.16 17.17 -15.98
CA ALA A 33 -7.43 16.51 -17.08
C ALA A 33 -5.89 16.63 -16.94
N LYS A 34 -5.41 17.71 -16.34
CA LYS A 34 -3.97 17.91 -16.06
C LYS A 34 -3.44 16.90 -15.03
N GLY A 35 -4.30 16.38 -14.15
CA GLY A 35 -3.92 15.35 -13.17
C GLY A 35 -3.59 14.00 -13.80
N VAL A 36 -4.13 13.71 -14.99
CA VAL A 36 -3.85 12.49 -15.75
C VAL A 36 -2.90 12.71 -16.93
N SER A 37 -2.45 13.94 -17.16
CA SER A 37 -1.47 14.27 -18.20
C SER A 37 -0.03 14.12 -17.70
N GLN A 38 0.91 14.29 -18.62
CA GLN A 38 2.36 14.30 -18.37
C GLN A 38 2.86 15.65 -17.86
N ASP A 39 1.96 16.65 -17.74
CA ASP A 39 2.31 17.98 -17.21
C ASP A 39 2.51 17.97 -15.68
N THR A 40 2.15 16.88 -15.02
CA THR A 40 2.38 16.64 -13.59
C THR A 40 2.96 15.24 -13.37
N GLY A 41 3.56 15.00 -12.20
CA GLY A 41 3.99 13.66 -11.78
C GLY A 41 2.88 12.78 -11.21
N LEU A 42 1.62 13.24 -11.19
CA LEU A 42 0.53 12.60 -10.44
C LEU A 42 0.14 11.23 -11.01
N ALA A 43 -0.06 11.13 -12.33
CA ALA A 43 -0.41 9.88 -12.99
C ALA A 43 0.67 8.81 -12.82
N TRP A 44 1.96 9.19 -12.97
CA TRP A 44 3.09 8.29 -12.74
C TRP A 44 3.16 7.82 -11.29
N ALA A 45 3.04 8.75 -10.33
CA ALA A 45 3.10 8.41 -8.91
C ALA A 45 1.95 7.46 -8.51
N TRP A 46 0.74 7.68 -9.03
CA TRP A 46 -0.40 6.80 -8.79
C TRP A 46 -0.13 5.39 -9.34
N ALA A 47 0.34 5.28 -10.58
CA ALA A 47 0.68 3.99 -11.20
C ALA A 47 1.78 3.27 -10.42
N TRP A 48 2.81 3.99 -9.97
CA TRP A 48 3.89 3.43 -9.16
C TRP A 48 3.38 2.88 -7.83
N GLN A 49 2.59 3.66 -7.07
CA GLN A 49 1.99 3.20 -5.82
C GLN A 49 1.05 2.00 -6.02
N ARG A 50 0.34 1.96 -7.15
CA ARG A 50 -0.50 0.81 -7.51
C ARG A 50 0.34 -0.45 -7.72
N SER A 51 1.50 -0.32 -8.34
CA SER A 51 2.45 -1.43 -8.53
C SER A 51 3.05 -1.91 -7.21
N LEU A 52 3.26 -1.02 -6.24
CA LEU A 52 3.76 -1.40 -4.91
C LEU A 52 2.78 -2.24 -4.07
N ARG A 53 1.50 -2.33 -4.47
CA ARG A 53 0.53 -3.28 -3.91
C ARG A 53 0.71 -4.71 -4.42
N LEU A 54 1.64 -4.92 -5.36
CA LEU A 54 1.96 -6.22 -5.96
C LEU A 54 3.42 -6.59 -5.69
N ALA A 55 4.33 -5.62 -5.84
CA ALA A 55 5.76 -5.80 -5.60
C ALA A 55 6.04 -6.22 -4.15
N ASP A 56 7.02 -7.10 -3.94
CA ASP A 56 7.44 -7.64 -2.62
C ASP A 56 6.35 -8.34 -1.79
N GLY A 57 5.25 -8.71 -2.45
CA GLY A 57 4.09 -9.35 -1.82
C GLY A 57 2.80 -8.57 -2.11
N PRO A 58 1.80 -9.21 -2.72
CA PRO A 58 0.47 -8.64 -2.81
C PRO A 58 -0.10 -8.34 -1.42
N ASP A 59 -0.98 -7.33 -1.34
CA ASP A 59 -1.64 -6.95 -0.09
C ASP A 59 -2.26 -8.16 0.63
N GLU A 60 -2.87 -9.08 -0.11
CA GLU A 60 -3.54 -10.27 0.41
C GLU A 60 -2.57 -11.21 1.13
N VAL A 61 -1.34 -11.34 0.63
CA VAL A 61 -0.29 -12.17 1.25
C VAL A 61 0.17 -11.54 2.56
N HIS A 62 0.30 -10.21 2.60
CA HIS A 62 0.64 -9.50 3.83
C HIS A 62 -0.50 -9.58 4.85
N LEU A 63 -1.75 -9.41 4.42
CA LEU A 63 -2.94 -9.54 5.28
C LEU A 63 -3.07 -10.94 5.87
N GLU A 64 -2.85 -12.00 5.08
CA GLU A 64 -2.85 -13.38 5.58
C GLU A 64 -1.76 -13.59 6.65
N SER A 65 -0.54 -13.09 6.40
CA SER A 65 0.58 -13.16 7.34
C SER A 65 0.30 -12.40 8.65
N ILE A 66 -0.35 -11.23 8.56
CA ILE A 66 -0.80 -10.46 9.73
C ILE A 66 -1.86 -11.27 10.49
N ALA A 67 -2.90 -11.77 9.82
CA ALA A 67 -3.98 -12.53 10.44
C ALA A 67 -3.45 -13.77 11.19
N LYS A 68 -2.53 -14.54 10.57
CA LYS A 68 -1.88 -15.68 11.24
C LYS A 68 -1.14 -15.28 12.51
N GLN A 69 -0.48 -14.13 12.51
CA GLN A 69 0.24 -13.61 13.68
C GLN A 69 -0.71 -13.08 14.76
N GLU A 70 -1.80 -12.42 14.37
CA GLU A 70 -2.84 -11.92 15.28
C GLU A 70 -3.61 -13.03 15.97
N LEU A 71 -3.94 -14.10 15.25
CA LEU A 71 -4.75 -15.20 15.77
C LEU A 71 -3.95 -16.19 16.63
N LYS A 72 -2.63 -16.26 16.45
CA LYS A 72 -1.75 -17.22 17.14
C LYS A 72 -1.94 -17.28 18.66
N PRO A 73 -2.09 -16.17 19.40
CA PRO A 73 -2.31 -16.20 20.86
C PRO A 73 -3.68 -16.76 21.29
N TYR A 74 -4.64 -16.87 20.37
CA TYR A 74 -6.03 -17.29 20.67
C TYR A 74 -6.33 -18.72 20.23
N LEU A 75 -5.41 -19.37 19.52
CA LEU A 75 -5.57 -20.72 18.97
C LEU A 75 -4.80 -21.78 19.79
N SER A 76 -4.28 -21.40 20.96
CA SER A 76 -3.57 -22.26 21.91
C SER A 76 -4.46 -22.69 23.07
#